data_AF-A0A355S3Q4-F1
#
_entry.id   AF-A0A355S3Q4-F1
#
_cell.length_a   1.000
_cell.length_b   1.000
_cell.length_c   1.000
_cell.angle_alpha   90.00
_cell.angle_beta   90.00
_cell.angle_gamma   90.00
#
_symmetry.space_group_name_H-M   'P 1'
#
loop_
_entity.id
_entity.type
_entity.pdbx_description
1 polymer ?
#
loop_
_entity_poly.entity_id
_entity_poly.type
_entity_poly.pdbx_seq_one_letter_code
_entity_poly.pdbx_strand_id
1 'polypeptide(L)' 'MKEEKKKQKEQLLKEKHKKELLQKLEDEISSLEEKLSKLNELMCLKEYYSNPEKSQSISHEIKSIKAELEALYEKWEQNI' A
#
# COMPACT_ATOMS: atom_id res chain seq x y z
N MET A 1 9.68 0.35 -41.16
CA MET A 1 8.22 0.29 -41.44
C MET A 1 7.42 -0.73 -40.59
N LYS A 2 7.70 -2.06 -40.58
CA LYS A 2 6.97 -3.02 -39.69
C LYS A 2 7.59 -3.17 -38.29
N GLU A 3 8.92 -3.20 -38.18
CA GLU A 3 9.62 -3.31 -36.89
C GLU A 3 9.46 -2.07 -36.01
N GLU A 4 9.47 -0.87 -36.59
CA GLU A 4 9.26 0.38 -35.83
C GLU A 4 7.87 0.43 -35.18
N LYS A 5 6.82 0.03 -35.90
CA LYS A 5 5.46 -0.08 -35.34
C LYS A 5 5.39 -1.10 -34.21
N LYS A 6 6.14 -2.19 -34.29
CA LYS A 6 6.17 -3.23 -33.24
C LYS A 6 6.88 -2.71 -31.98
N LYS A 7 8.04 -2.05 -32.14
CA LYS A 7 8.78 -1.41 -31.03
C LYS A 7 7.96 -0.32 -30.34
N GLN A 8 7.28 0.55 -31.09
CA GLN A 8 6.42 1.59 -30.52
C GLN A 8 5.28 1.00 -29.68
N LYS A 9 4.66 -0.09 -30.15
CA LYS A 9 3.57 -0.75 -29.43
C LYS A 9 4.05 -1.42 -28.14
N GLU A 10 5.24 -2.02 -28.14
CA GLU A 10 5.86 -2.58 -26.93
C GLU A 10 6.23 -1.49 -25.91
N GLN A 11 6.73 -0.34 -26.35
CA GLN A 11 7.02 0.79 -25.47
C GLN A 11 5.75 1.31 -24.79
N LEU A 12 4.68 1.53 -25.56
CA LEU A 12 3.39 1.97 -25.03
C LEU A 12 2.79 0.99 -24.01
N LEU A 13 2.93 -0.32 -24.25
CA LEU A 13 2.48 -1.35 -23.30
C LEU A 13 3.30 -1.33 -22.01
N LYS A 14 4.62 -1.16 -22.10
CA LYS A 14 5.49 -1.05 -20.92
C LYS A 14 5.18 0.19 -20.09
N GLU A 15 4.98 1.33 -20.74
CA GLU A 15 4.59 2.57 -20.06
C GLU A 15 3.21 2.45 -19.39
N LYS A 16 2.24 1.85 -20.09
CA LYS A 16 0.92 1.59 -19.50
C LYS A 16 1.01 0.67 -18.28
N HIS A 17 1.77 -0.41 -18.38
CA HIS A 17 1.95 -1.35 -17.28
C HIS A 17 2.65 -0.70 -16.08
N LYS A 18 3.67 0.14 -16.32
CA LYS A 18 4.35 0.91 -15.27
C LYS A 18 3.37 1.84 -14.55
N LYS A 19 2.52 2.56 -15.28
CA LYS A 19 1.48 3.43 -14.71
C LYS A 19 0.45 2.65 -13.89
N GLU A 20 -0.03 1.53 -14.40
CA GLU A 20 -0.97 0.67 -13.67
C GLU A 20 -0.36 0.09 -12.39
N LEU A 21 0.93 -0.25 -12.42
CA LEU A 21 1.65 -0.73 -11.23
C LEU A 21 1.76 0.39 -10.17
N LEU A 22 2.19 1.58 -10.57
CA LEU A 22 2.29 2.73 -9.68
C LEU A 22 0.94 3.09 -9.06
N GLN A 23 -0.12 3.14 -9.86
CA GLN A 23 -1.46 3.43 -9.37
C GLN A 23 -1.94 2.38 -8.36
N LYS A 24 -1.68 1.09 -8.60
CA LYS A 24 -2.01 0.04 -7.63
C LYS A 24 -1.23 0.18 -6.32
N LEU A 25 0.05 0.53 -6.39
CA LEU A 25 0.85 0.77 -5.20
C LEU A 25 0.30 1.95 -4.40
N GLU A 26 -0.08 3.05 -5.06
CA GLU A 26 -0.70 4.22 -4.44
C GLU A 26 -2.05 3.88 -3.78
N ASP A 27 -2.90 3.12 -4.47
CA ASP A 27 -4.19 2.67 -3.95
C ASP A 27 -4.00 1.77 -2.71
N GLU A 28 -3.03 0.87 -2.75
CA GLU A 28 -2.71 -0.06 -1.65
C GLU A 28 -2.14 0.68 -0.43
N ILE A 29 -1.24 1.62 -0.65
CA ILE A 29 -0.71 2.52 0.38
C ILE A 29 -1.85 3.30 1.04
N SER A 30 -2.70 3.95 0.24
CA SER A 30 -3.81 4.76 0.77
C SER A 30 -4.79 3.93 1.60
N SER A 31 -5.12 2.72 1.14
CA SER A 31 -5.98 1.77 1.87
C SER A 31 -5.37 1.36 3.22
N LEU A 32 -4.06 1.08 3.24
CA LEU A 32 -3.35 0.70 4.47
C LEU A 32 -3.21 1.88 5.44
N GLU A 33 -2.98 3.10 4.95
CA GLU A 33 -2.99 4.31 5.76
C GLU A 33 -4.36 4.56 6.40
N GLU A 34 -5.44 4.39 5.63
CA GLU A 34 -6.81 4.52 6.14
C GLU A 34 -7.09 3.46 7.22
N LYS A 35 -6.69 2.21 6.96
CA LYS A 35 -6.81 1.11 7.92
C LYS A 35 -6.01 1.39 9.20
N LEU A 36 -4.79 1.89 9.06
CA LEU A 36 -3.93 2.27 10.17
C LEU A 36 -4.57 3.38 11.02
N SER A 37 -5.15 4.41 10.39
CA SER A 37 -5.88 5.47 11.09
C SER A 37 -7.04 4.90 11.91
N LYS A 38 -7.88 4.07 11.29
CA LYS A 38 -9.01 3.41 11.96
C LYS A 38 -8.58 2.56 13.16
N LEU A 39 -7.48 1.83 13.04
CA LEU A 39 -6.95 1.02 14.15
C LEU A 39 -6.43 1.89 15.31
N ASN A 40 -5.78 3.02 15.01
CA ASN A 40 -5.36 3.97 16.05
C ASN A 40 -6.55 4.64 16.75
N GLU A 41 -7.62 4.95 16.01
CA GLU A 41 -8.87 5.46 16.59
C GLU A 41 -9.53 4.41 17.49
N LEU A 42 -9.59 3.15 17.07
CA LEU A 42 -10.10 2.03 17.86
C LEU A 42 -9.34 1.85 19.19
N MET A 43 -8.02 2.04 19.20
CA MET A 43 -7.20 1.99 20.42
C MET A 43 -7.55 3.09 21.43
N CYS A 44 -8.09 4.22 20.98
CA CYS A 44 -8.54 5.31 21.83
C CYS A 44 -9.91 5.04 22.48
N LEU A 45 -10.63 4.00 22.04
CA LEU A 45 -11.93 3.64 22.61
C LEU A 45 -11.75 2.90 23.94
N LYS A 46 -12.59 3.26 24.92
CA LYS A 46 -12.58 2.72 26.29
C LYS A 46 -12.70 1.19 26.34
N GLU A 47 -13.37 0.60 25.36
CA GLU A 47 -13.59 -0.85 25.23
C GLU A 47 -12.32 -1.63 24.87
N TYR A 48 -11.33 -0.97 24.26
CA TYR A 48 -10.07 -1.57 23.82
C TYR A 48 -8.94 -1.28 24.80
N TYR A 49 -8.88 -0.08 25.38
CA TYR A 49 -7.93 0.23 26.46
C TYR A 49 -8.13 -0.67 27.68
N SER A 50 -9.38 -1.03 28.00
CA SER A 50 -9.70 -1.86 29.17
C SER A 50 -9.50 -3.36 28.94
N ASN A 51 -9.19 -3.81 27.71
CA ASN A 51 -9.01 -5.22 27.37
C ASN A 51 -7.59 -5.46 26.80
N PRO A 52 -6.67 -6.03 27.60
CA PRO A 52 -5.29 -6.28 27.21
C PRO A 52 -5.13 -7.15 25.95
N GLU A 53 -5.97 -8.17 25.78
CA GLU A 53 -5.89 -9.07 24.63
C GLU A 53 -6.28 -8.36 23.33
N LYS A 54 -7.36 -7.56 23.36
CA LYS A 54 -7.79 -6.76 22.20
C LYS A 54 -6.76 -5.69 21.84
N SER A 55 -6.21 -5.02 22.85
CA SER A 55 -5.15 -4.01 22.69
C SER A 55 -3.88 -4.62 22.07
N GLN A 56 -3.49 -5.83 22.50
CA GLN A 56 -2.34 -6.53 21.94
C GLN A 56 -2.55 -6.95 20.48
N SER A 57 -3.75 -7.43 20.13
CA SER A 57 -4.10 -7.78 18.74
C SER A 57 -4.00 -6.56 17.81
N ILE A 58 -4.62 -5.44 18.20
CA ILE A 58 -4.58 -4.22 17.39
C ILE A 58 -3.16 -3.67 17.30
N SER A 59 -2.39 -3.72 18.39
CA SER A 59 -0.99 -3.29 18.38
C SER A 59 -0.12 -4.11 17.43
N HIS A 60 -0.36 -5.43 17.33
CA HIS A 60 0.31 -6.27 16.33
C HIS A 60 -0.11 -5.91 14.91
N GLU A 61 -1.41 -5.69 14.68
CA GLU A 61 -1.91 -5.34 13.36
C GLU A 61 -1.37 -3.98 12.89
N ILE A 62 -1.31 -2.98 13.79
CA ILE A 62 -0.66 -1.69 13.55
C ILE A 62 0.81 -1.86 13.15
N LYS A 63 1.56 -2.72 13.85
CA LYS A 63 2.97 -2.99 13.52
C LYS A 63 3.10 -3.65 12.15
N SER A 64 2.24 -4.61 11.83
CA SER A 64 2.23 -5.29 10.53
C SER A 64 1.95 -4.30 9.40
N ILE A 65 0.91 -3.48 9.55
CA ILE A 65 0.54 -2.48 8.54
C ILE A 65 1.65 -1.45 8.33
N LYS A 66 2.32 -1.01 9.40
CA LYS A 66 3.47 -0.10 9.28
C LYS A 66 4.64 -0.71 8.51
N ALA A 67 4.97 -1.97 8.77
CA ALA A 67 6.01 -2.69 8.04
C ALA A 67 5.64 -2.89 6.56
N GLU A 68 4.36 -3.18 6.29
CA GLU A 68 3.84 -3.32 4.93
C GLU A 68 3.87 -1.99 4.17
N LEU A 69 3.47 -0.89 4.82
CA LEU A 69 3.57 0.46 4.27
C LEU A 69 5.02 0.83 3.93
N GLU A 70 5.99 0.59 4.83
CA GLU A 70 7.41 0.80 4.53
C GLU A 70 7.84 0.05 3.26
N ALA A 71 7.49 -1.23 3.14
CA ALA A 71 7.81 -2.04 1.97
C ALA A 71 7.12 -1.55 0.69
N LEU A 72 5.88 -1.03 0.79
CA LEU A 72 5.15 -0.49 -0.34
C LEU A 72 5.69 0.87 -0.78
N TYR A 73 6.07 1.76 0.15
CA TYR A 73 6.74 3.01 -0.16
C TYR A 73 8.08 2.77 -0.83
N GLU A 74 8.89 1.82 -0.34
CA GLU A 74 10.15 1.45 -0.99
C GLU A 74 9.90 0.94 -2.42
N LYS A 75 8.90 0.09 -2.62
CA LYS A 75 8.51 -0.37 -3.97
C LYS A 75 8.04 0.80 -4.84
N TRP A 76 7.24 1.71 -4.32
CA TRP A 76 6.74 2.85 -5.06
C TRP A 76 7.88 3.80 -5.48
N GLU A 77 8.79 4.12 -4.57
CA GLU A 77 10.00 4.91 -4.87
C GLU A 77 10.91 4.24 -5.90
N GLN A 78 11.05 2.92 -5.86
CA GLN A 78 11.83 2.19 -6.88
C GLN A 78 11.14 2.17 -8.26
N ASN A 79 9.82 2.37 -8.31
CA ASN A 79 9.04 2.31 -9.54
C ASN A 79 8.65 3.68 -10.09
N ILE A 80 8.96 4.80 -9.42
CA ILE A 80 8.72 6.15 -9.92
C ILE A 80 9.78 6.53 -10.95
#